data_AF-A0A838HAZ6-F1
#
_entry.id   AF-A0A838HAZ6-F1
#
_cell.length_a   1.000
_cell.length_b   1.000
_cell.length_c   1.000
_cell.angle_alpha   90.00
_cell.angle_beta   90.00
_cell.angle_gamma   90.00
#
_symmetry.space_group_name_H-M   'P 1'
#
loop_
_entity.id
_entity.type
_entity.pdbx_description
1 polymer ?
#
loop_
_entity_poly.entity_id
_entity_poly.type
_entity_poly.pdbx_seq_one_letter_code
_entity_poly.pdbx_strand_id
1 'polypeptide(L)'
;PNVIQSVPVLGTLNAADAIGTLAALGFLGLGLQPQDAAEWGYDIQRALDDAASGVYLQGMVPGISIVLLVTGLTLVGEGLNETLNPTLRKRRLQPVRFPDRDEEAAS
;
A
#
# COMPACT_ATOMS: atom_id res chain seq x y z
N PRO A 1 -13.85 -18.96 -10.55
CA PRO A 1 -13.27 -19.50 -9.29
C PRO A 1 -11.90 -18.91 -8.90
N ASN A 2 -11.13 -18.32 -9.83
CA ASN A 2 -9.79 -17.74 -9.56
C ASN A 2 -9.83 -16.32 -8.95
N VAL A 3 -11.00 -15.67 -8.95
CA VAL A 3 -11.14 -14.26 -8.54
C VAL A 3 -11.20 -14.10 -7.03
N ILE A 4 -11.71 -15.12 -6.31
CA ILE A 4 -11.92 -15.09 -4.85
C ILE A 4 -10.59 -14.95 -4.10
N GLN A 5 -9.49 -15.50 -4.65
CA GLN A 5 -8.15 -15.32 -4.08
C GLN A 5 -7.61 -13.90 -4.25
N SER A 6 -8.05 -13.13 -5.26
CA SER A 6 -7.59 -11.75 -5.47
C SER A 6 -8.40 -10.70 -4.71
N VAL A 7 -9.62 -11.05 -4.27
CA VAL A 7 -10.55 -10.13 -3.58
C VAL A 7 -9.91 -9.42 -2.39
N PRO A 8 -9.25 -10.09 -1.44
CA PRO A 8 -8.79 -9.41 -0.25
C PRO A 8 -7.55 -8.52 -0.52
N VAL A 9 -6.72 -8.86 -1.51
CA VAL A 9 -5.63 -7.97 -1.98
C VAL A 9 -6.21 -6.69 -2.59
N LEU A 10 -7.20 -6.83 -3.48
CA LEU A 10 -7.89 -5.68 -4.08
C LEU A 10 -8.58 -4.82 -3.01
N GLY A 11 -9.17 -5.45 -1.99
CA GLY A 11 -9.79 -4.76 -0.87
C GLY A 11 -8.81 -3.88 -0.10
N THR A 12 -7.62 -4.41 0.23
CA THR A 12 -6.60 -3.64 0.95
C THR A 12 -6.06 -2.45 0.16
N LEU A 13 -5.84 -2.62 -1.15
CA LEU A 13 -5.35 -1.54 -2.01
C LEU A 13 -6.41 -0.45 -2.20
N ASN A 14 -7.67 -0.82 -2.45
CA ASN A 14 -8.77 0.13 -2.57
C ASN A 14 -9.01 0.88 -1.25
N ALA A 15 -8.84 0.21 -0.10
CA ALA A 15 -8.96 0.87 1.20
C ALA A 15 -7.85 1.91 1.41
N ALA A 16 -6.60 1.59 1.04
CA ALA A 16 -5.50 2.55 1.11
C ALA A 16 -5.77 3.80 0.25
N ASP A 17 -6.28 3.61 -0.97
CA ASP A 17 -6.62 4.69 -1.89
C ASP A 17 -7.80 5.55 -1.40
N ALA A 18 -8.83 4.90 -0.86
CA ALA A 18 -9.98 5.58 -0.25
C ALA A 18 -9.57 6.45 0.94
N ILE A 19 -8.66 5.96 1.78
CA ILE A 19 -8.12 6.72 2.93
C ILE A 19 -7.29 7.91 2.46
N GLY A 20 -6.44 7.72 1.45
CA GLY A 20 -5.68 8.83 0.84
C GLY A 20 -6.61 9.90 0.26
N THR A 21 -7.68 9.48 -0.41
CA THR A 21 -8.71 10.37 -0.96
C THR A 21 -9.45 11.13 0.14
N LEU A 22 -9.87 10.44 1.21
CA LEU A 22 -10.53 11.08 2.36
C LEU A 22 -9.62 12.09 3.05
N ALA A 23 -8.34 11.77 3.25
CA ALA A 23 -7.37 12.69 3.83
C ALA A 23 -7.18 13.94 2.95
N ALA A 24 -7.12 13.77 1.62
CA ALA A 24 -7.04 14.88 0.68
C ALA A 24 -8.30 15.76 0.71
N LEU A 25 -9.49 15.14 0.77
CA LEU A 25 -10.76 15.87 0.91
C LEU A 25 -10.83 16.63 2.25
N GLY A 26 -10.44 16.01 3.35
CA GLY A 26 -10.34 16.65 4.67
C GLY A 26 -9.40 17.86 4.65
N PHE A 27 -8.25 17.74 3.97
CA PHE A 27 -7.31 18.85 3.78
C PHE A 27 -7.89 19.99 2.93
N LEU A 28 -8.71 19.68 1.93
CA LEU A 28 -9.43 20.69 1.13
C LEU A 28 -10.65 21.28 1.87
N GLY A 29 -10.97 20.82 3.07
CA GLY A 29 -12.15 21.24 3.83
C GLY A 29 -13.46 20.59 3.37
N LEU A 30 -13.38 19.51 2.58
CA LEU A 30 -14.51 18.73 2.06
C LEU A 30 -14.72 17.41 2.84
N GLY A 31 -13.97 17.19 3.94
CA GLY A 31 -14.06 16.00 4.79
C GLY A 31 -15.18 16.07 5.83
N LEU A 32 -15.17 15.16 6.80
CA LEU A 32 -16.12 15.19 7.90
C LEU A 32 -15.87 16.41 8.79
N GLN A 33 -16.89 16.83 9.54
CA GLN A 33 -16.72 17.93 10.47
C GLN A 33 -15.86 17.47 11.66
N PRO A 34 -14.95 18.32 12.18
CA PRO A 34 -14.00 17.92 13.25
C PRO A 34 -14.67 17.42 14.53
N GLN A 35 -15.96 17.74 14.72
CA GLN A 35 -16.77 17.31 15.85
C GLN A 35 -17.27 15.85 15.76
N ASP A 36 -17.26 15.26 14.57
CA ASP A 36 -17.86 13.94 14.33
C ASP A 36 -16.82 12.82 14.24
N ALA A 37 -15.59 13.13 13.81
CA ALA A 37 -14.50 12.16 13.68
C ALA A 37 -13.11 12.83 13.74
N ALA A 38 -12.09 12.03 14.07
CA ALA A 38 -10.70 12.46 13.94
C ALA A 38 -10.34 12.61 12.46
N GLU A 39 -10.21 13.86 12.01
CA GLU A 39 -10.00 14.22 10.59
C GLU A 39 -8.59 14.76 10.37
N TRP A 40 -7.63 13.85 10.17
CA TRP A 40 -6.22 14.19 10.03
C TRP A 40 -5.91 15.09 8.82
N GLY A 41 -6.72 15.03 7.76
CA GLY A 41 -6.59 15.94 6.62
C GLY A 41 -6.86 17.40 7.02
N TYR A 42 -7.92 17.62 7.81
CA TYR A 42 -8.26 18.95 8.33
C TYR A 42 -7.20 19.44 9.33
N ASP A 43 -6.67 18.55 10.16
CA ASP A 43 -5.59 18.90 11.10
C ASP A 43 -4.34 19.41 10.36
N ILE A 44 -4.00 18.82 9.19
CA ILE A 44 -2.90 19.31 8.35
C ILE A 44 -3.22 20.69 7.77
N GLN A 45 -4.46 20.92 7.31
CA GLN A 45 -4.88 22.22 6.77
C GLN A 45 -4.71 23.32 7.83
N ARG A 46 -5.17 23.08 9.05
CA ARG A 46 -5.03 24.01 10.18
C ARG A 46 -3.57 24.26 10.53
N ALA A 47 -2.75 23.21 10.49
CA ALA A 47 -1.33 23.31 10.79
C ALA A 47 -0.54 24.15 9.77
N LEU A 48 -1.10 24.53 8.61
CA LEU A 48 -0.44 25.45 7.68
C LEU A 48 -0.26 26.85 8.30
N ASP A 49 -1.28 27.33 9.01
CA ASP A 49 -1.23 28.62 9.71
C ASP A 49 -0.24 28.55 10.89
N ASP A 50 -0.26 27.43 11.62
CA ASP A 50 0.67 27.18 12.72
C ASP A 50 2.12 27.08 12.21
N ALA A 51 2.34 26.42 11.06
CA ALA A 51 3.64 26.33 10.42
C ALA A 51 4.14 27.71 9.94
N ALA A 52 3.26 28.55 9.40
CA ALA A 52 3.59 29.93 9.05
C ALA A 52 3.98 30.78 10.27
N SER A 53 3.46 30.45 11.46
CA SER A 53 3.84 31.06 12.74
C SER A 53 5.11 30.47 13.39
N GLY A 54 5.71 29.44 12.78
CA GLY A 54 6.93 28.77 13.27
C GLY A 54 6.69 27.49 14.07
N VAL A 55 5.45 27.01 14.18
CA VAL A 55 5.07 25.78 14.89
C VAL A 55 4.76 24.66 13.89
N TYR A 56 5.81 24.03 13.36
CA TYR A 56 5.70 22.98 12.33
C TYR A 56 5.31 21.59 12.87
N LEU A 57 5.55 21.32 14.15
CA LEU A 57 5.33 19.99 14.73
C LEU A 57 3.85 19.57 14.76
N GLN A 58 2.92 20.51 14.85
CA GLN A 58 1.49 20.21 14.89
C GLN A 58 0.97 19.58 13.59
N GLY A 59 1.54 19.94 12.43
CA GLY A 59 1.18 19.35 11.13
C GLY A 59 1.90 18.04 10.82
N MET A 60 3.05 17.77 11.44
CA MET A 60 3.84 16.56 11.15
C MET A 60 3.18 15.28 11.69
N VAL A 61 2.55 15.35 12.85
CA VAL A 61 1.90 14.19 13.49
C VAL A 61 0.78 13.59 12.62
N PRO A 62 -0.22 14.35 12.15
CA PRO A 62 -1.26 13.80 11.28
C PRO A 62 -0.70 13.36 9.91
N GLY A 63 0.28 14.09 9.36
CA GLY A 63 0.93 13.72 8.10
C GLY A 63 1.64 12.36 8.14
N ILE A 64 2.44 12.11 9.18
CA ILE A 64 3.13 10.83 9.36
C ILE A 64 2.13 9.69 9.60
N SER A 65 1.04 9.97 10.34
CA SER A 65 0.01 8.99 10.63
C SER A 65 -0.69 8.49 9.35
N ILE A 66 -1.04 9.39 8.43
CA ILE A 66 -1.62 9.04 7.13
C ILE A 66 -0.64 8.20 6.32
N VAL A 67 0.62 8.64 6.21
CA VAL A 67 1.66 7.92 5.44
C VAL A 67 1.85 6.51 5.97
N LEU A 68 1.97 6.34 7.29
CA LEU A 68 2.12 5.04 7.92
C LEU A 68 0.90 4.15 7.68
N LEU A 69 -0.31 4.71 7.73
CA LEU A 69 -1.53 3.94 7.57
C LEU A 69 -1.71 3.47 6.12
N VAL A 70 -1.52 4.36 5.15
CA VAL A 70 -1.54 4.01 3.71
C VAL A 70 -0.47 2.98 3.41
N THR A 71 0.78 3.23 3.82
CA THR A 71 1.90 2.29 3.58
C THR A 71 1.66 0.95 4.26
N GLY A 72 1.14 0.94 5.48
CA GLY A 72 0.80 -0.28 6.22
C GLY A 72 -0.25 -1.11 5.49
N LEU A 73 -1.33 -0.48 5.01
CA LEU A 73 -2.34 -1.18 4.20
C LEU A 73 -1.76 -1.71 2.89
N THR A 74 -0.92 -0.92 2.21
CA THR A 74 -0.26 -1.34 0.97
C THR A 74 0.62 -2.57 1.20
N LEU A 75 1.47 -2.55 2.24
CA LEU A 75 2.34 -3.68 2.58
C LEU A 75 1.55 -4.93 3.01
N VAL A 76 0.44 -4.76 3.74
CA VAL A 76 -0.46 -5.87 4.08
C VAL A 76 -1.07 -6.47 2.81
N GLY A 77 -1.48 -5.65 1.85
CA GLY A 77 -1.97 -6.12 0.56
C GLY A 77 -0.92 -6.91 -0.22
N GLU A 78 0.32 -6.45 -0.22
CA GLU A 78 1.44 -7.16 -0.84
C GLU A 78 1.75 -8.49 -0.14
N GLY A 79 1.83 -8.52 1.20
CA GLY A 79 2.05 -9.76 1.96
C GLY A 79 0.90 -10.76 1.78
N LEU A 80 -0.34 -10.27 1.66
CA LEU A 80 -1.49 -11.11 1.35
C LEU A 80 -1.43 -11.66 -0.08
N ASN A 81 -0.97 -10.86 -1.04
CA ASN A 81 -0.76 -11.30 -2.41
C ASN A 81 0.32 -12.39 -2.51
N GLU A 82 1.41 -12.28 -1.75
CA GLU A 82 2.47 -13.30 -1.71
C GLU A 82 1.99 -14.62 -1.11
N THR A 83 1.20 -14.56 -0.03
CA THR A 83 0.65 -15.77 0.60
C THR A 83 -0.41 -16.45 -0.27
N LEU A 84 -1.23 -15.67 -0.98
CA LEU A 84 -2.28 -16.18 -1.87
C LEU A 84 -1.78 -16.60 -3.25
N ASN A 85 -0.61 -16.11 -3.70
CA ASN A 85 -0.01 -16.47 -4.98
C ASN A 85 1.25 -17.38 -4.81
N PRO A 86 1.09 -18.70 -4.60
CA PRO A 86 2.21 -19.65 -4.43
C PRO A 86 3.06 -19.85 -5.70
N THR A 87 2.73 -19.19 -6.81
CA THR A 87 3.36 -19.40 -8.13
C THR A 87 4.79 -18.89 -8.20
N LEU A 88 5.15 -17.85 -7.42
CA LEU A 88 6.52 -17.31 -7.39
C LEU A 88 7.53 -18.33 -6.83
N ARG A 89 7.08 -19.28 -6.00
CA ARG A 89 7.94 -20.32 -5.42
C ARG A 89 8.22 -21.49 -6.38
N LYS A 90 7.37 -21.73 -7.39
CA LYS A 90 7.54 -22.86 -8.32
C LYS A 90 8.55 -22.62 -9.44
N ARG A 91 8.82 -21.37 -9.83
CA ARG A 91 9.74 -21.07 -10.96
C ARG A 91 11.23 -21.30 -10.65
N ARG A 92 11.63 -21.40 -9.37
CA ARG A 92 13.05 -21.62 -9.01
C ARG A 92 13.52 -23.08 -9.12
N LEU A 93 12.65 -24.02 -9.45
CA LEU A 93 12.99 -25.45 -9.48
C LEU A 93 12.90 -26.09 -10.86
N GLN A 94 12.92 -25.32 -11.96
CA GLN A 94 13.02 -25.94 -13.27
C GLN A 94 14.46 -26.45 -13.43
N PRO A 95 14.72 -27.77 -13.36
CA PRO A 95 16.06 -28.30 -13.50
C PRO A 95 16.49 -28.03 -14.93
N VAL A 96 17.60 -27.32 -15.12
CA VAL A 96 18.19 -27.12 -16.44
C VAL A 96 18.67 -28.49 -16.91
N ARG A 97 17.90 -29.11 -17.80
CA ARG A 97 18.29 -30.37 -18.45
C ARG A 97 19.35 -30.02 -19.49
N PHE A 98 20.60 -30.30 -19.17
CA PHE A 98 21.67 -30.24 -20.15
C PHE A 98 21.46 -31.36 -21.19
N PRO A 99 21.64 -31.10 -22.50
CA PRO A 99 21.71 -32.14 -23.51
C PRO A 99 22.87 -33.09 -23.22
N ASP A 100 22.59 -34.40 -23.23
CA ASP A 100 23.62 -35.43 -23.05
C ASP A 100 24.62 -35.38 -24.21
N ARG A 101 25.91 -35.33 -23.90
CA ARG A 101 27.00 -35.18 -24.88
C ARG A 101 27.32 -36.47 -25.66
N ASP A 102 26.40 -37.43 -25.63
CA ASP A 102 26.61 -38.77 -26.19
C ASP A 102 26.40 -38.81 -27.71
N GLU A 103 25.77 -37.79 -28.29
CA GLU A 103 25.59 -37.66 -29.75
C GLU A 103 26.86 -37.14 -30.46
N GLU A 104 27.81 -36.51 -29.74
CA GLU A 104 29.02 -35.93 -30.33
C GLU A 104 30.16 -36.96 -30.50
N ALA A 105 30.09 -38.09 -29.80
CA ALA A 105 31.06 -39.19 -29.89
C ALA A 105 30.69 -40.27 -30.91
N ALA A 106 29.51 -40.16 -31.54
CA ALA A 106 28.99 -41.12 -32.51
C ALA A 106 29.13 -40.66 -33.98
N SER A 107 29.81 -39.53 -34.23
CA SER A 107 30.12 -39.01 -35.58
C SER A 107 31.59 -39.16 -35.94
#